data_AF-A0AAW1IDG5-F1
#
_entry.id   AF-A0AAW1IDG5-F1
#
_cell.length_a   1.000
_cell.length_b   1.000
_cell.length_c   1.000
_cell.angle_alpha   90.00
_cell.angle_beta   90.00
_cell.angle_gamma   90.00
#
_symmetry.space_group_name_H-M   'P 1'
#
loop_
_entity.id
_entity.type
_entity.pdbx_description
1 polymer ?
#
loop_
_entity_poly.entity_id
_entity_poly.type
_entity_poly.pdbx_seq_one_letter_code
_entity_poly.pdbx_strand_id
1 'polypeptide(L)'
;MNIRPSEKLKRITDTRKRIFVFADSHGRDYGRLLNNKTGVNDAVQSIIKPGAAVEEVIKCLFRDIESLTKTDYGIVFGGANNIAQCVDSEKIQNLLSTYYSLMEKTVLTNLVICTIPFVCGRADYNRIIEHVNHRIYNMSKQFDHVHMCCINNLIYIDAHILCPGRSTSTIQNKGSYLRPIAGNYRVNQ
;
A
#
# COMPACT_ATOMS: atom_id res chain seq x y z
N MET A 1 -8.52 -14.41 -21.99
CA MET A 1 -7.47 -15.28 -21.40
C MET A 1 -8.16 -16.59 -21.01
N ASN A 2 -7.87 -17.71 -21.69
CA ASN A 2 -8.48 -19.01 -21.36
C ASN A 2 -7.78 -19.59 -20.13
N ILE A 3 -8.41 -19.48 -18.96
CA ILE A 3 -7.93 -20.12 -17.73
C ILE A 3 -8.11 -21.63 -17.89
N ARG A 4 -7.05 -22.41 -17.69
CA ARG A 4 -7.12 -23.87 -17.80
C ARG A 4 -8.07 -24.41 -16.72
N PRO A 5 -9.00 -25.34 -17.04
CA PRO A 5 -9.98 -25.86 -16.08
C PRO A 5 -9.36 -26.40 -14.78
N SER A 6 -8.13 -26.90 -14.84
CA SER A 6 -7.37 -27.42 -13.70
C SER A 6 -7.03 -26.37 -12.63
N GLU A 7 -6.82 -25.10 -13.00
CA GLU A 7 -6.54 -24.03 -12.04
C GLU A 7 -7.80 -23.56 -11.32
N LYS A 8 -8.96 -23.64 -12.00
CA LYS A 8 -10.26 -23.27 -11.43
C LYS A 8 -10.69 -24.26 -10.34
N LEU A 9 -10.39 -25.55 -10.51
CA LEU A 9 -10.65 -26.59 -9.51
C LEU A 9 -9.74 -26.48 -8.29
N LYS A 10 -8.44 -26.20 -8.47
CA LYS A 10 -7.49 -26.04 -7.35
C LYS A 10 -7.87 -24.87 -6.43
N ARG A 11 -8.49 -23.83 -6.99
CA ARG A 11 -9.02 -22.66 -6.25
C ARG A 11 -10.18 -23.00 -5.31
N ILE A 12 -10.97 -24.05 -5.60
CA ILE A 12 -12.15 -24.39 -4.78
C ILE A 12 -11.73 -25.06 -3.46
N THR A 13 -10.54 -25.66 -3.41
CA THR A 13 -10.08 -26.46 -2.26
C THR A 13 -9.06 -25.75 -1.37
N ASP A 14 -8.52 -24.60 -1.79
CA ASP A 14 -7.55 -23.87 -0.97
C ASP A 14 -8.29 -22.99 0.04
N THR A 15 -8.36 -23.44 1.29
CA THR A 15 -9.02 -22.74 2.40
C THR A 15 -8.16 -21.64 3.02
N ARG A 16 -6.92 -21.45 2.52
CA ARG A 16 -6.00 -20.45 3.03
C ARG A 16 -6.48 -19.04 2.71
N LYS A 17 -6.22 -18.11 3.63
CA LYS A 17 -6.47 -16.68 3.37
C LYS A 17 -5.45 -16.20 2.36
N ARG A 18 -5.88 -15.45 1.35
CA ARG A 18 -4.96 -14.93 0.34
C ARG A 18 -4.60 -13.49 0.64
N ILE A 19 -3.32 -13.17 0.48
CA ILE A 19 -2.78 -11.83 0.66
C ILE A 19 -2.10 -11.45 -0.65
N PHE A 20 -2.63 -10.44 -1.33
CA PHE A 20 -2.09 -9.94 -2.57
C PHE A 20 -1.38 -8.62 -2.33
N VAL A 21 -0.11 -8.53 -2.68
CA VAL A 21 0.68 -7.29 -2.63
C VAL A 21 0.79 -6.73 -4.04
N PHE A 22 0.25 -5.55 -4.27
CA PHE A 22 0.38 -4.81 -5.52
C PHE A 22 1.26 -3.61 -5.26
N ALA A 23 2.41 -3.56 -5.92
CA ALA A 23 3.37 -2.51 -5.66
C ALA A 23 4.16 -2.07 -6.88
N ASP A 24 4.73 -0.87 -6.78
CA ASP A 24 5.89 -0.49 -7.58
C ASP A 24 7.19 -1.07 -6.96
N SER A 25 8.35 -0.52 -7.33
CA SER A 25 9.65 -0.94 -6.80
C SER A 25 9.77 -0.90 -5.28
N HIS A 26 8.99 -0.07 -4.59
CA HIS A 26 9.04 0.03 -3.13
C HIS A 26 8.45 -1.19 -2.40
N GLY A 27 7.65 -2.02 -3.08
CA GLY A 27 7.07 -3.22 -2.49
C GLY A 27 7.87 -4.52 -2.72
N ARG A 28 9.03 -4.47 -3.38
CA ARG A 28 9.75 -5.65 -3.90
C ARG A 28 9.97 -6.76 -2.86
N ASP A 29 10.32 -6.39 -1.64
CA ASP A 29 10.62 -7.34 -0.56
C ASP A 29 9.43 -7.66 0.35
N TYR A 30 8.35 -6.89 0.26
CA TYR A 30 7.21 -7.03 1.19
C TYR A 30 6.51 -8.37 1.04
N GLY A 31 6.42 -8.92 -0.17
CA GLY A 31 5.87 -10.25 -0.41
C GLY A 31 6.57 -11.33 0.39
N ARG A 32 7.91 -11.37 0.28
CA ARG A 32 8.75 -12.31 1.00
C ARG A 32 8.67 -12.09 2.52
N LEU A 33 8.73 -10.84 2.97
CA LEU A 33 8.65 -10.51 4.39
C LEU A 33 7.30 -10.90 5.00
N LEU A 34 6.20 -10.66 4.28
CA LEU A 34 4.87 -11.08 4.71
C LEU A 34 4.80 -12.60 4.76
N ASN A 35 5.25 -13.29 3.71
CA ASN A 35 5.23 -14.76 3.66
C ASN A 35 6.01 -15.41 4.81
N ASN A 36 7.11 -14.78 5.24
CA ASN A 36 7.90 -15.25 6.39
C ASN A 36 7.24 -14.96 7.75
N LYS A 37 6.34 -13.97 7.82
CA LYS A 37 5.64 -13.56 9.05
C LYS A 37 4.25 -14.18 9.16
N THR A 38 3.62 -14.50 8.04
CA THR A 38 2.31 -15.14 7.98
C THR A 38 2.43 -16.63 8.16
N GLY A 39 1.37 -17.28 8.66
CA GLY A 39 1.40 -18.71 8.94
C GLY A 39 1.28 -19.56 7.67
N VAL A 40 1.41 -20.88 7.82
CA VAL A 40 1.16 -21.86 6.75
C VAL A 40 -0.27 -21.80 6.18
N ASN A 41 -1.18 -21.17 6.92
CA ASN A 41 -2.59 -21.00 6.56
C ASN A 41 -2.85 -19.77 5.66
N ASP A 42 -1.82 -19.02 5.32
CA ASP A 42 -1.91 -17.84 4.46
C ASP A 42 -1.15 -18.09 3.16
N ALA A 43 -1.68 -17.56 2.05
CA ALA A 43 -1.06 -17.61 0.74
C ALA A 43 -0.73 -16.18 0.30
N VAL A 44 0.56 -15.84 0.31
CA VAL A 44 1.03 -14.50 -0.11
C VAL A 44 1.43 -14.53 -1.58
N GLN A 45 0.87 -13.61 -2.37
CA GLN A 45 1.25 -13.36 -3.75
C GLN A 45 1.64 -11.90 -3.91
N SER A 46 2.68 -11.62 -4.71
CA SER A 46 3.12 -10.25 -4.97
C SER A 46 3.24 -9.97 -6.45
N ILE A 47 2.70 -8.83 -6.87
CA ILE A 47 2.74 -8.31 -8.23
C ILE A 47 3.46 -6.97 -8.15
N ILE A 48 4.73 -7.00 -8.55
CA ILE A 48 5.64 -5.86 -8.49
C ILE A 48 5.83 -5.32 -9.90
N LYS A 49 5.53 -4.03 -10.11
CA LYS A 49 5.77 -3.32 -11.38
C LYS A 49 6.73 -2.15 -11.14
N PRO A 50 8.05 -2.36 -11.24
CA PRO A 50 9.04 -1.31 -11.00
C PRO A 50 8.81 -0.09 -11.90
N GLY A 51 8.89 1.12 -11.34
CA GLY A 51 8.70 2.38 -12.07
C GLY A 51 7.28 2.67 -12.54
N ALA A 52 6.31 1.80 -12.25
CA ALA A 52 4.94 2.00 -12.69
C ALA A 52 4.22 3.08 -11.86
N ALA A 53 3.30 3.76 -12.53
CA ALA A 53 2.29 4.57 -11.88
C ALA A 53 1.25 3.67 -11.17
N VAL A 54 0.54 4.21 -10.19
CA VAL A 54 -0.39 3.42 -9.36
C VAL A 54 -1.52 2.81 -10.18
N GLU A 55 -1.97 3.47 -11.24
CA GLU A 55 -2.98 3.00 -12.19
C GLU A 55 -2.56 1.66 -12.80
N GLU A 56 -1.29 1.54 -13.17
CA GLU A 56 -0.73 0.31 -13.74
C GLU A 56 -0.59 -0.79 -12.69
N VAL A 57 -0.31 -0.44 -11.44
CA VAL A 57 -0.26 -1.37 -10.32
C VAL A 57 -1.66 -1.93 -10.02
N ILE A 58 -2.68 -1.07 -9.93
CA ILE A 58 -4.06 -1.47 -9.58
C ILE A 58 -4.79 -2.17 -10.73
N LYS A 59 -4.41 -1.95 -12.00
CA LYS A 59 -4.99 -2.69 -13.14
C LYS A 59 -4.84 -4.20 -12.96
N CYS A 60 -3.72 -4.65 -12.37
CA CYS A 60 -3.53 -6.05 -12.05
C CYS A 60 -4.49 -6.52 -10.95
N LEU A 61 -4.71 -5.71 -9.92
CA LEU A 61 -5.67 -6.00 -8.87
C LEU A 61 -7.08 -6.14 -9.44
N PHE A 62 -7.54 -5.20 -10.28
CA PHE A 62 -8.89 -5.26 -10.84
C PHE A 62 -9.17 -6.48 -11.70
N ARG A 63 -8.15 -7.08 -12.33
CA ARG A 63 -8.32 -8.35 -13.04
C ARG A 63 -8.58 -9.51 -12.08
N ASP A 64 -7.98 -9.46 -10.90
CA ASP A 64 -7.99 -10.58 -9.95
C ASP A 64 -9.05 -10.37 -8.82
N ILE A 65 -9.59 -9.15 -8.70
CA ILE A 65 -10.50 -8.67 -7.64
C ILE A 65 -11.82 -9.44 -7.57
N GLU A 66 -12.36 -9.86 -8.72
CA GLU A 66 -13.63 -10.60 -8.80
C GLU A 66 -13.54 -11.96 -8.10
N SER A 67 -12.32 -12.48 -7.94
CA SER A 67 -12.09 -13.73 -7.25
C SER A 67 -11.82 -13.56 -5.75
N LEU A 68 -11.73 -12.33 -5.24
CA LEU A 68 -11.43 -12.04 -3.84
C LEU A 68 -12.70 -11.98 -3.00
N THR A 69 -12.54 -12.31 -1.73
CA THR A 69 -13.60 -12.38 -0.73
C THR A 69 -13.22 -11.60 0.53
N LYS A 70 -14.16 -11.47 1.47
CA LYS A 70 -13.98 -10.69 2.71
C LYS A 70 -12.95 -11.29 3.68
N THR A 71 -12.43 -12.49 3.40
CA THR A 71 -11.34 -13.09 4.16
C THR A 71 -9.97 -12.85 3.53
N ASP A 72 -9.94 -12.37 2.28
CA ASP A 72 -8.73 -12.05 1.55
C ASP A 72 -8.32 -10.59 1.79
N TYR A 73 -7.03 -10.32 1.56
CA TYR A 73 -6.43 -9.01 1.70
C TYR A 73 -5.76 -8.56 0.40
N GLY A 74 -6.05 -7.34 -0.04
CA GLY A 74 -5.27 -6.62 -1.04
C GLY A 74 -4.43 -5.56 -0.36
N ILE A 75 -3.13 -5.53 -0.60
CA ILE A 75 -2.20 -4.52 -0.07
C ILE A 75 -1.66 -3.73 -1.25
N VAL A 76 -1.83 -2.41 -1.25
CA VAL A 76 -1.42 -1.53 -2.35
C VAL A 76 -0.34 -0.56 -1.88
N PHE A 77 0.77 -0.56 -2.62
CA PHE A 77 1.88 0.37 -2.52
C PHE A 77 2.07 1.08 -3.86
N GLY A 78 2.27 2.39 -3.85
CA GLY A 78 2.64 3.12 -5.06
C GLY A 78 2.16 4.55 -5.05
N GLY A 79 2.46 5.27 -6.13
CA GLY A 79 2.09 6.69 -6.27
C GLY A 79 3.28 7.65 -6.19
N ALA A 80 4.46 7.18 -5.77
CA ALA A 80 5.67 8.00 -5.81
C ALA A 80 6.02 8.41 -7.26
N ASN A 81 5.90 7.47 -8.21
CA ASN A 81 6.11 7.74 -9.63
C ASN A 81 5.06 8.70 -10.22
N ASN A 82 3.80 8.62 -9.77
CA ASN A 82 2.76 9.58 -10.16
C ASN A 82 3.16 10.98 -9.74
N ILE A 83 3.55 11.16 -8.47
CA ILE A 83 3.93 12.47 -7.93
C ILE A 83 5.19 13.00 -8.61
N ALA A 84 6.16 12.15 -8.92
CA ALA A 84 7.36 12.57 -9.65
C ALA A 84 7.04 13.15 -11.04
N GLN A 85 5.91 12.77 -11.63
CA GLN A 85 5.42 13.27 -12.91
C GLN A 85 4.35 14.38 -12.77
N CYS A 86 3.94 14.70 -11.53
CA CYS A 86 2.95 15.73 -11.24
C CYS A 86 3.60 17.11 -11.21
N VAL A 87 3.20 17.96 -12.16
CA VAL A 87 3.55 19.38 -12.20
C VAL A 87 2.32 20.27 -11.97
N ASP A 88 1.12 19.69 -12.08
CA ASP A 88 -0.17 20.39 -12.01
C ASP A 88 -1.14 19.70 -11.05
N SER A 89 -2.21 20.42 -10.71
CA SER A 89 -3.26 19.96 -9.79
C SER A 89 -4.15 18.86 -10.39
N GLU A 90 -4.27 18.81 -11.72
CA GLU A 90 -5.12 17.83 -12.42
C GLU A 90 -4.59 16.41 -12.23
N LYS A 91 -3.28 16.20 -12.39
CA LYS A 91 -2.66 14.88 -12.17
C LYS A 91 -2.81 14.41 -10.72
N ILE A 92 -2.78 15.32 -9.75
CA ILE A 92 -3.06 14.99 -8.34
C ILE A 92 -4.51 14.54 -8.18
N GLN A 93 -5.48 15.23 -8.80
CA GLN A 93 -6.88 14.79 -8.74
C GLN A 93 -7.09 13.42 -9.40
N ASN A 94 -6.42 13.17 -10.52
CA ASN A 94 -6.47 11.87 -11.19
C ASN A 94 -5.90 10.75 -10.30
N LEU A 95 -4.81 11.01 -9.60
CA LEU A 95 -4.25 10.08 -8.61
C LEU A 95 -5.23 9.81 -7.46
N LEU A 96 -5.86 10.85 -6.91
CA LEU A 96 -6.85 10.70 -5.83
C LEU A 96 -8.10 9.94 -6.31
N SER A 97 -8.59 10.25 -7.50
CA SER A 97 -9.73 9.55 -8.12
C SER A 97 -9.40 8.06 -8.35
N THR A 98 -8.17 7.76 -8.74
CA THR A 98 -7.69 6.39 -8.90
C THR A 98 -7.75 5.61 -7.59
N TYR A 99 -7.28 6.20 -6.48
CA TYR A 99 -7.39 5.59 -5.15
C TYR A 99 -8.84 5.45 -4.68
N TYR A 100 -9.67 6.45 -4.93
CA TYR A 100 -11.08 6.40 -4.57
C TYR A 100 -11.82 5.28 -5.33
N SER A 101 -11.62 5.18 -6.65
CA SER A 101 -12.19 4.10 -7.48
C SER A 101 -11.71 2.72 -7.04
N LEU A 102 -10.44 2.61 -6.62
CA LEU A 102 -9.92 1.39 -6.03
C LEU A 102 -10.71 0.99 -4.77
N MET A 103 -10.90 1.91 -3.82
CA MET A 103 -11.65 1.65 -2.57
C MET A 103 -13.10 1.21 -2.86
N GLU A 104 -13.78 1.86 -3.80
CA GLU A 104 -15.16 1.51 -4.20
C GLU A 104 -15.25 0.13 -4.86
N LYS A 105 -14.26 -0.26 -5.65
CA LYS A 105 -14.27 -1.55 -6.36
C LYS A 105 -13.86 -2.73 -5.48
N THR A 106 -13.23 -2.49 -4.34
CA THR A 106 -12.74 -3.54 -3.42
C THR A 106 -13.69 -3.87 -2.28
N VAL A 107 -14.98 -3.52 -2.36
CA VAL A 107 -15.96 -3.76 -1.25
C VAL A 107 -16.10 -5.22 -0.80
N LEU A 108 -15.70 -6.18 -1.64
CA LEU A 108 -15.74 -7.60 -1.32
C LEU A 108 -14.43 -8.13 -0.72
N THR A 109 -13.39 -7.31 -0.51
CA THR A 109 -12.09 -7.73 0.05
C THR A 109 -11.57 -6.68 1.05
N ASN A 110 -10.71 -7.09 1.98
CA ASN A 110 -10.07 -6.12 2.87
C ASN A 110 -8.92 -5.45 2.12
N LEU A 111 -8.98 -4.13 1.99
CA LEU A 111 -7.95 -3.36 1.31
C LEU A 111 -7.05 -2.68 2.33
N VAL A 112 -5.74 -2.85 2.20
CA VAL A 112 -4.72 -2.11 2.94
C VAL A 112 -4.03 -1.16 1.97
N ILE A 113 -4.17 0.13 2.19
CA ILE A 113 -3.47 1.16 1.40
C ILE A 113 -2.29 1.66 2.21
N CYS A 114 -1.09 1.49 1.68
CA CYS A 114 0.11 2.02 2.28
C CYS A 114 0.30 3.49 1.87
N THR A 115 0.75 4.32 2.82
CA THR A 115 1.12 5.71 2.50
C THR A 115 2.21 5.74 1.43
N ILE A 116 2.13 6.67 0.49
CA ILE A 116 3.19 6.92 -0.48
C ILE A 116 4.48 7.26 0.30
N PRO A 117 5.60 6.57 0.03
CA PRO A 117 6.84 6.78 0.72
C PRO A 117 7.44 8.15 0.37
N PHE A 118 8.04 8.84 1.35
CA PHE A 118 8.81 10.05 1.11
C PHE A 118 10.09 9.75 0.31
N VAL A 119 10.47 10.70 -0.54
CA VAL A 119 11.67 10.63 -1.38
C VAL A 119 12.80 11.39 -0.69
N CYS A 120 13.94 10.73 -0.47
CA CYS A 120 15.11 11.33 0.15
C CYS A 120 15.63 12.52 -0.67
N GLY A 121 15.88 13.65 -0.01
CA GLY A 121 16.44 14.85 -0.65
C GLY A 121 15.46 15.68 -1.50
N ARG A 122 14.17 15.32 -1.54
CA ARG A 122 13.14 16.01 -2.33
C ARG A 122 12.04 16.60 -1.44
N ALA A 123 12.37 17.66 -0.70
CA ALA A 123 11.44 18.30 0.23
C ALA A 123 10.20 18.90 -0.45
N ASP A 124 10.37 19.39 -1.68
CA ASP A 124 9.31 19.82 -2.59
C ASP A 124 8.30 18.68 -2.84
N TYR A 125 8.79 17.49 -3.17
CA TYR A 125 7.94 16.32 -3.45
C TYR A 125 7.28 15.82 -2.18
N ASN A 126 8.01 15.80 -1.07
CA ASN A 126 7.49 15.28 0.20
C ASN A 126 6.31 16.09 0.74
N ARG A 127 6.24 17.41 0.48
CA ARG A 127 5.05 18.22 0.80
C ARG A 127 3.83 17.79 0.00
N ILE A 128 4.00 17.48 -1.28
CA ILE A 128 2.93 16.96 -2.13
C ILE A 128 2.52 15.57 -1.66
N ILE A 129 3.49 14.70 -1.39
CA ILE A 129 3.25 13.34 -0.86
C ILE A 129 2.47 13.39 0.45
N GLU A 130 2.85 14.26 1.38
CA GLU A 130 2.13 14.46 2.64
C GLU A 130 0.68 14.89 2.39
N HIS A 131 0.47 15.87 1.52
CA HIS A 131 -0.86 16.34 1.15
C HIS A 131 -1.72 15.22 0.53
N VAL A 132 -1.17 14.46 -0.42
CA VAL A 132 -1.85 13.35 -1.08
C VAL A 132 -2.16 12.23 -0.07
N ASN A 133 -1.20 11.84 0.77
CA ASN A 133 -1.40 10.83 1.81
C ASN A 133 -2.53 11.22 2.78
N HIS A 134 -2.58 12.49 3.19
CA HIS A 134 -3.65 12.99 4.06
C HIS A 134 -5.02 12.92 3.36
N ARG A 135 -5.09 13.25 2.07
CA ARG A 135 -6.33 13.14 1.28
C ARG A 135 -6.77 11.68 1.13
N ILE A 136 -5.86 10.77 0.81
CA ILE A 136 -6.14 9.32 0.74
C ILE A 136 -6.66 8.80 2.08
N TYR A 137 -6.01 9.17 3.19
CA TYR A 137 -6.44 8.78 4.54
C TYR A 137 -7.85 9.29 4.88
N ASN A 138 -8.20 10.52 4.49
CA ASN A 138 -9.55 11.02 4.73
C ASN A 138 -10.61 10.34 3.84
N MET A 139 -10.25 9.99 2.60
CA MET A 139 -11.15 9.20 1.74
C MET A 139 -11.37 7.80 2.32
N SER A 140 -10.32 7.14 2.80
CA SER A 140 -10.43 5.76 3.30
C SER A 140 -11.37 5.61 4.50
N LYS A 141 -11.55 6.67 5.30
CA LYS A 141 -12.49 6.65 6.44
C LYS A 141 -13.95 6.42 6.07
N GLN A 142 -14.30 6.59 4.79
CA GLN A 142 -15.65 6.34 4.28
C GLN A 142 -15.91 4.86 3.99
N PHE A 143 -14.89 4.00 4.11
CA PHE A 143 -14.96 2.59 3.72
C PHE A 143 -14.44 1.69 4.85
N ASP A 144 -15.33 0.92 5.48
CA ASP A 144 -14.98 0.06 6.62
C ASP A 144 -14.00 -1.07 6.27
N HIS A 145 -13.97 -1.51 5.01
CA HIS A 145 -13.06 -2.54 4.50
C HIS A 145 -11.67 -2.00 4.13
N VAL A 146 -11.43 -0.70 4.29
CA VAL A 146 -10.17 -0.06 3.91
C VAL A 146 -9.36 0.34 5.14
N HIS A 147 -8.12 -0.14 5.21
CA HIS A 147 -7.18 0.15 6.27
C HIS A 147 -5.98 0.93 5.72
N MET A 148 -5.61 2.01 6.39
CA MET A 148 -4.41 2.78 6.05
C MET A 148 -3.20 2.27 6.82
N CYS A 149 -2.10 2.00 6.13
CA CYS A 149 -0.83 1.60 6.70
C CYS A 149 0.23 2.70 6.50
N CYS A 150 0.62 3.38 7.58
CA CYS A 150 1.65 4.41 7.51
C CYS A 150 3.05 3.78 7.48
N ILE A 151 3.67 3.74 6.30
CA ILE A 151 5.02 3.19 6.12
C ILE A 151 6.13 4.23 6.25
N ASN A 152 5.78 5.52 6.18
CA ASN A 152 6.77 6.60 6.29
C ASN A 152 7.52 6.53 7.63
N ASN A 153 6.85 6.18 8.72
CA ASN A 153 7.49 6.02 10.03
C ASN A 153 8.47 4.83 10.09
N LEU A 154 8.34 3.83 9.21
CA LEU A 154 9.22 2.66 9.16
C LEU A 154 10.48 2.94 8.33
N ILE A 155 10.35 3.66 7.21
CA ILE A 155 11.46 3.97 6.30
C ILE A 155 12.43 5.01 6.92
N TYR A 156 11.93 5.94 7.73
CA TYR A 156 12.79 6.91 8.43
C TYR A 156 13.78 6.26 9.39
N ILE A 157 13.42 5.12 9.98
CA ILE A 157 14.31 4.37 10.88
C ILE A 157 15.46 3.76 10.06
N ASP A 158 15.16 3.20 8.90
CA ASP A 158 16.16 2.53 8.05
C ASP A 158 17.10 3.54 7.36
N ALA A 159 16.57 4.65 6.85
CA ALA A 159 17.41 5.71 6.25
C ALA A 159 18.34 6.39 7.28
N HIS A 160 17.91 6.50 8.54
CA HIS A 160 18.79 6.98 9.62
C HIS A 160 19.90 5.99 9.99
N ILE A 161 19.61 4.68 9.89
CA ILE A 161 20.61 3.61 10.10
C ILE A 161 21.59 3.55 8.92
N LEU A 162 21.12 3.78 7.70
CA LEU A 162 21.92 3.67 6.47
C LEU A 162 22.73 4.93 6.14
N CYS A 163 22.38 6.09 6.69
CA CYS A 163 23.08 7.37 6.46
C CYS A 163 23.40 8.13 7.76
N PRO A 164 24.29 7.60 8.63
CA PRO A 164 24.68 8.28 9.86
C PRO A 164 25.50 9.53 9.54
N GLY A 165 24.91 10.73 9.66
CA GLY A 165 25.63 11.99 9.43
C GLY A 165 24.80 13.25 9.17
N ARG A 166 23.46 13.15 9.01
CA ARG A 166 22.61 14.34 8.90
C ARG A 166 22.07 14.75 10.28
N SER A 167 22.45 15.96 10.70
CA SER A 167 22.06 16.60 11.96
C SER A 167 20.53 16.68 12.14
N THR A 168 20.08 16.35 13.34
CA THR A 168 18.67 16.18 13.77
C THR A 168 18.03 17.47 14.31
N SER A 169 18.67 18.63 14.21
CA SER A 169 18.22 19.85 14.90
C SER A 169 16.95 20.51 14.34
N THR A 170 16.25 19.92 13.38
CA THR A 170 14.99 20.47 12.81
C THR A 170 13.76 19.57 12.99
N ILE A 171 13.89 18.39 13.62
CA ILE A 171 12.75 17.45 13.80
C ILE A 171 12.34 17.34 15.28
N GLN A 172 12.15 18.49 15.93
CA GLN A 172 11.34 18.58 17.14
C GLN A 172 10.24 19.62 16.90
N ASN A 173 8.98 19.18 17.04
CA ASN A 173 7.78 20.02 17.17
C ASN A 173 7.14 20.70 15.94
N LYS A 174 6.93 20.01 14.82
CA LYS A 174 5.82 20.35 13.89
C LYS A 174 5.17 19.10 13.29
N GLY A 175 3.92 18.80 13.69
CA GLY A 175 3.01 17.95 12.90
C GLY A 175 2.49 16.68 13.57
N SER A 176 1.70 16.84 14.61
CA SER A 176 0.94 15.82 15.34
C SER A 176 -0.26 15.22 14.58
N TYR A 177 -0.10 14.70 13.35
CA TYR A 177 -1.26 14.24 12.55
C TYR A 177 -1.31 12.77 12.16
N LEU A 178 -0.25 12.00 12.40
CA LEU A 178 -0.28 10.54 12.30
C LEU A 178 0.39 9.95 13.54
N ARG A 179 -0.27 10.11 14.71
CA ARG A 179 0.06 9.22 15.83
C ARG A 179 -0.15 7.79 15.32
N PRO A 180 0.78 6.85 15.58
CA PRO A 180 0.50 5.43 15.37
C PRO A 180 -0.83 5.15 16.05
N ILE A 181 -1.80 4.59 15.31
CA ILE A 181 -2.95 3.97 15.95
C ILE A 181 -2.32 2.84 16.76
N ALA A 182 -2.18 3.04 18.06
CA ALA A 182 -1.82 2.01 19.01
C ALA A 182 -3.01 1.04 19.07
N GLY A 183 -3.15 0.23 18.01
CA GLY A 183 -3.95 -0.97 18.04
C GLY A 183 -3.20 -1.94 18.93
N ASN A 184 -3.76 -2.21 20.11
CA ASN A 184 -3.30 -3.26 21.00
C ASN A 184 -3.41 -4.61 20.29
N TYR A 185 -2.41 -4.97 19.49
CA TYR A 185 -2.17 -6.36 19.14
C TYR A 185 -1.61 -7.04 20.39
N ARG A 186 -2.50 -7.57 21.23
CA ARG A 186 -2.12 -8.60 22.19
C ARG A 186 -1.71 -9.83 21.38
N VAL A 187 -0.40 -10.03 21.25
CA VAL A 187 0.15 -11.34 20.95
C VAL A 187 -0.02 -12.14 22.22
N ASN A 188 -1.02 -13.02 22.27
CA ASN A 188 -1.06 -14.04 23.31
C ASN A 188 0.16 -14.95 23.05
N GLN A 189 1.10 -14.92 24.00
CA GLN A 189 2.14 -15.95 24.13
C GLN A 189 1.51 -17.24 24.67
#